data_AF-A0A4Q3CLV3-F1
#
_entry.id   AF-A0A4Q3CLV3-F1
#
_cell.length_a   1.000
_cell.length_b   1.000
_cell.length_c   1.000
_cell.angle_alpha   90.00
_cell.angle_beta   90.00
_cell.angle_gamma   90.00
#
_symmetry.space_group_name_H-M   'P 1'
#
loop_
_entity.id
_entity.type
_entity.pdbx_description
1 polymer ?
#
loop_
_entity_poly.entity_id
_entity_poly.type
_entity_poly.pdbx_seq_one_letter_code
_entity_poly.pdbx_strand_id
1 'polypeptide(L)'
;MADMDPRRSAPGLPLPDTVALVLQGGGALGSYQAGVIEALGEARIGVDWVAGISIGAVNAALFAGNPPERRIEAIRTFWDTAASALPSFPIWPLDAAREAVHE
;
A
#
# COMPACT_ATOMS: atom_id res chain seq x y z
N MET A 1 -14.18 -1.71 -32.66
CA MET A 1 -14.18 -2.65 -31.52
C MET A 1 -13.06 -2.18 -30.62
N ALA A 2 -13.39 -1.61 -29.44
CA ALA A 2 -12.36 -1.12 -28.52
C ALA A 2 -11.47 -2.29 -28.10
N ASP A 3 -10.16 -2.07 -28.14
CA ASP A 3 -9.15 -3.04 -27.75
C ASP A 3 -9.39 -3.44 -26.29
N MET A 4 -9.79 -4.69 -26.07
CA MET A 4 -10.07 -5.23 -24.74
C MET A 4 -8.74 -5.60 -24.10
N ASP A 5 -8.10 -4.63 -23.44
CA ASP A 5 -6.88 -4.86 -22.68
C ASP A 5 -7.10 -6.00 -21.66
N PRO A 6 -6.39 -7.15 -21.81
CA PRO A 6 -6.58 -8.32 -20.94
C PRO A 6 -6.25 -8.05 -19.46
N ARG A 7 -5.65 -6.90 -19.14
CA ARG A 7 -5.39 -6.44 -17.77
C ARG A 7 -6.65 -5.88 -17.07
N ARG A 8 -7.78 -5.74 -17.75
CA ARG A 8 -8.99 -5.05 -17.25
C ARG A 8 -10.17 -5.99 -17.07
N SER A 9 -10.16 -6.86 -16.07
CA SER A 9 -11.21 -7.88 -15.94
C SER A 9 -11.62 -8.20 -14.51
N ALA A 10 -12.41 -7.31 -13.90
CA ALA A 10 -13.29 -7.69 -12.78
C ALA A 10 -14.69 -8.05 -13.34
N PRO A 11 -15.19 -9.29 -13.17
CA PRO A 11 -16.52 -9.66 -13.61
C PRO A 11 -17.58 -8.75 -12.96
N GLY A 12 -18.39 -8.05 -13.77
CA GLY A 12 -19.51 -7.26 -13.29
C GLY A 12 -19.18 -5.84 -12.80
N LEU A 13 -17.94 -5.35 -12.98
CA LEU A 13 -17.56 -3.98 -12.65
C LEU A 13 -17.16 -3.19 -13.90
N PRO A 14 -17.91 -2.14 -14.31
CA PRO A 14 -17.49 -1.27 -15.41
C PRO A 14 -16.31 -0.41 -14.94
N LEU A 15 -15.08 -0.84 -15.25
CA LEU A 15 -13.87 -0.08 -14.94
C LEU A 15 -13.66 1.05 -15.96
N PRO A 16 -13.16 2.22 -15.51
CA PRO A 16 -12.73 3.28 -16.42
C PRO A 16 -11.49 2.88 -17.23
N ASP A 17 -11.16 3.69 -18.24
CA ASP A 17 -9.94 3.50 -19.03
C ASP A 17 -8.64 3.69 -18.24
N THR A 18 -8.69 4.40 -17.11
CA THR A 18 -7.53 4.63 -16.27
C THR A 18 -7.90 4.37 -14.82
N VAL A 19 -7.17 3.46 -14.18
CA VAL A 19 -7.34 3.12 -12.77
C VAL A 19 -6.10 3.57 -11.99
N ALA A 20 -6.33 4.38 -10.95
CA ALA A 20 -5.28 4.85 -10.05
C ALA A 20 -5.46 4.27 -8.64
N LEU A 21 -4.38 3.76 -8.06
CA LEU A 21 -4.31 3.32 -6.67
C LEU A 21 -3.65 4.42 -5.82
N VAL A 22 -4.37 4.96 -4.84
CA VAL A 22 -3.86 6.01 -3.94
C VAL A 22 -3.73 5.45 -2.53
N LEU A 23 -2.51 5.43 -2.01
CA LEU A 23 -2.16 4.83 -0.73
C LEU A 23 -1.86 5.91 0.31
N GLN A 24 -2.76 6.06 1.28
CA GLN A 24 -2.58 7.00 2.38
C GLN A 24 -1.41 6.59 3.30
N GLY A 25 -0.87 7.56 4.03
CA GLY A 25 0.01 7.34 5.18
C GLY A 25 -0.76 6.79 6.40
N GLY A 26 -0.02 6.38 7.44
CA GLY A 26 -0.62 5.81 8.65
C GLY A 26 0.31 4.90 9.46
N GLY A 27 1.62 4.93 9.22
CA GLY A 27 2.60 4.08 9.90
C GLY A 27 2.28 2.59 9.71
N ALA A 28 2.26 1.83 10.79
CA ALA A 28 2.03 0.39 10.76
C ALA A 28 0.69 -0.04 10.13
N LEU A 29 -0.33 0.83 10.11
CA LEU A 29 -1.61 0.55 9.44
C LEU A 29 -1.46 0.36 7.92
N GLY A 30 -0.34 0.79 7.34
CA GLY A 30 -0.02 0.52 5.94
C GLY A 30 0.09 -0.98 5.60
N SER A 31 0.23 -1.87 6.58
CA SER A 31 0.31 -3.32 6.35
C SER A 31 -0.97 -3.89 5.75
N TYR A 32 -2.13 -3.33 6.12
CA TYR A 32 -3.43 -3.72 5.55
C TYR A 32 -3.55 -3.40 4.05
N GLN A 33 -2.76 -2.45 3.54
CA GLN A 33 -2.76 -2.14 2.11
C GLN A 33 -2.22 -3.31 1.27
N ALA A 34 -1.43 -4.23 1.86
CA ALA A 34 -0.99 -5.44 1.18
C ALA A 34 -2.17 -6.34 0.77
N GLY A 35 -3.17 -6.49 1.65
CA GLY A 35 -4.38 -7.26 1.36
C GLY A 35 -5.25 -6.60 0.28
N VAL A 36 -5.31 -5.26 0.25
CA VAL A 36 -5.99 -4.53 -0.84
C VAL A 36 -5.32 -4.80 -2.17
N ILE A 37 -3.99 -4.71 -2.23
CA ILE A 37 -3.22 -4.95 -3.46
C ILE A 37 -3.37 -6.40 -3.93
N GLU A 38 -3.42 -7.36 -3.01
CA GLU A 38 -3.65 -8.77 -3.32
C GLU A 38 -5.04 -8.99 -3.93
N ALA A 39 -6.07 -8.45 -3.29
CA ALA A 39 -7.45 -8.54 -3.77
C ALA A 39 -7.63 -7.90 -5.16
N LEU A 40 -6.95 -6.77 -5.43
CA LEU A 40 -6.95 -6.17 -6.78
C LEU A 40 -6.34 -7.12 -7.82
N GLY A 41 -5.26 -7.82 -7.47
CA GLY A 41 -4.62 -8.83 -8.32
C GLY A 41 -5.54 -10.04 -8.59
N GLU A 42 -6.17 -10.57 -7.55
CA GLU A 42 -7.13 -11.69 -7.65
C GLU A 42 -8.35 -11.32 -8.51
N ALA A 43 -8.85 -10.09 -8.35
CA ALA A 43 -9.93 -9.53 -9.15
C ALA A 43 -9.51 -9.10 -10.55
N ARG A 44 -8.23 -9.27 -10.93
CA ARG A 44 -7.62 -8.85 -12.21
C ARG A 44 -7.95 -7.39 -12.56
N ILE A 45 -7.88 -6.52 -11.55
CA ILE A 45 -8.01 -5.07 -11.71
C ILE A 45 -6.61 -4.52 -12.00
N GLY A 46 -6.36 -4.18 -13.26
CA GLY A 46 -5.17 -3.45 -13.68
C GLY A 46 -5.13 -2.05 -13.06
N VAL A 47 -3.97 -1.66 -12.55
CA VAL A 47 -3.69 -0.32 -12.02
C VAL A 47 -2.65 0.34 -12.92
N ASP A 48 -3.00 1.50 -13.48
CA ASP A 48 -2.15 2.26 -14.40
C ASP A 48 -1.24 3.23 -13.64
N TRP A 49 -1.76 3.82 -12.56
CA TRP A 49 -1.06 4.79 -11.74
C TRP A 49 -1.10 4.39 -10.27
N VAL A 50 0.01 4.59 -9.57
CA VAL A 50 0.06 4.47 -8.11
C VAL A 50 0.67 5.72 -7.51
N ALA A 51 0.07 6.20 -6.42
CA ALA A 51 0.57 7.30 -5.64
C ALA A 51 0.47 6.95 -4.16
N GLY A 52 1.37 7.48 -3.33
CA GLY A 52 1.25 7.31 -1.90
C GLY A 52 2.07 8.31 -1.10
N ILE A 53 1.72 8.46 0.18
CA ILE A 53 2.42 9.33 1.13
C ILE A 53 2.92 8.51 2.33
N SER A 54 4.09 8.87 2.88
CA SER A 54 4.69 8.18 4.03
C SER A 54 4.77 6.65 3.79
N ILE A 55 4.19 5.81 4.65
CA ILE A 55 4.15 4.36 4.44
C ILE A 55 3.44 3.96 3.14
N GLY A 56 2.43 4.72 2.72
CA GLY A 56 1.77 4.51 1.44
C GLY A 56 2.71 4.75 0.26
N ALA A 57 3.69 5.65 0.39
CA ALA A 57 4.73 5.85 -0.62
C ALA A 57 5.66 4.63 -0.73
N VAL A 58 5.97 3.98 0.39
CA VAL A 58 6.76 2.74 0.41
C VAL A 58 6.02 1.62 -0.32
N ASN A 59 4.76 1.38 0.03
CA ASN A 59 3.93 0.40 -0.67
C ASN A 59 3.75 0.74 -2.16
N ALA A 60 3.60 2.03 -2.51
CA ALA A 60 3.51 2.48 -3.90
C ALA A 60 4.80 2.20 -4.68
N ALA A 61 5.97 2.44 -4.07
CA ALA A 61 7.27 2.15 -4.67
C ALA A 61 7.46 0.64 -4.88
N LEU A 62 7.07 -0.19 -3.90
CA LEU A 62 7.12 -1.66 -4.04
C LEU A 62 6.15 -2.17 -5.11
N PHE A 63 4.96 -1.58 -5.21
CA PHE A 63 3.99 -1.90 -6.26
C PHE A 63 4.52 -1.54 -7.66
N ALA A 64 5.03 -0.33 -7.85
CA ALA A 64 5.50 0.16 -9.14
C ALA A 64 6.84 -0.46 -9.57
N GLY A 65 7.73 -0.71 -8.61
CA GLY A 65 9.08 -1.21 -8.84
C GLY A 65 9.18 -2.72 -9.10
N ASN A 66 8.06 -3.46 -8.96
CA ASN A 66 8.03 -4.90 -9.17
C ASN A 66 7.01 -5.29 -10.25
N PRO A 67 7.32 -6.34 -11.05
CA PRO A 67 6.34 -6.89 -11.98
C PRO A 67 5.14 -7.46 -11.22
N PRO A 68 3.93 -7.50 -11.83
CA PRO A 68 2.67 -7.86 -11.14
C PRO A 68 2.76 -9.12 -10.26
N GLU A 69 3.40 -10.16 -10.76
CA GLU A 69 3.58 -11.46 -10.11
C GLU A 69 4.50 -11.44 -8.88
N ARG A 70 5.30 -10.37 -8.69
CA ARG A 70 6.22 -10.20 -7.55
C ARG A 70 5.82 -9.12 -6.56
N ARG A 71 4.78 -8.33 -6.85
CA ARG A 71 4.37 -7.20 -6.00
C ARG A 71 4.03 -7.64 -4.58
N ILE A 72 3.22 -8.68 -4.43
CA ILE A 72 2.79 -9.18 -3.12
C ILE A 72 3.95 -9.77 -2.33
N GLU A 73 4.82 -10.54 -2.98
CA GLU A 73 6.04 -11.07 -2.36
C GLU A 73 6.91 -9.93 -1.80
N ALA A 74 7.17 -8.90 -2.59
CA ALA A 74 8.00 -7.77 -2.18
C ALA A 74 7.37 -6.97 -1.01
N ILE A 75 6.06 -6.72 -1.07
CA ILE A 75 5.32 -6.00 -0.02
C ILE A 75 5.31 -6.81 1.29
N ARG A 76 5.05 -8.12 1.22
CA ARG A 76 5.07 -8.99 2.42
C ARG A 76 6.46 -9.06 3.03
N THR A 77 7.50 -9.24 2.20
CA THR A 77 8.89 -9.25 2.67
C THR A 77 9.26 -7.98 3.42
N PHE A 78 8.83 -6.81 2.90
CA PHE A 78 9.03 -5.54 3.58
C PHE A 78 8.34 -5.53 4.96
N TRP A 79 7.07 -5.94 5.03
CA TRP A 79 6.31 -5.93 6.28
C TRP A 79 6.80 -6.95 7.30
N ASP A 80 7.18 -8.15 6.87
CA ASP A 80 7.80 -9.17 7.73
C ASP A 80 9.11 -8.65 8.33
N THR A 81 9.93 -7.98 7.51
CA THR A 81 11.16 -7.35 7.98
C THR A 81 10.87 -6.19 8.93
N ALA A 82 9.93 -5.32 8.59
CA ALA A 82 9.57 -4.16 9.41
C ALA A 82 8.96 -4.57 10.76
N ALA A 83 8.21 -5.67 10.81
CA ALA A 83 7.63 -6.22 12.03
C ALA A 83 8.62 -7.08 12.85
N SER A 84 9.74 -7.51 12.24
CA SER A 84 10.74 -8.34 12.92
C SER A 84 11.53 -7.60 14.01
N ALA A 85 11.53 -6.26 13.97
CA ALA A 85 12.11 -5.43 15.01
C ALA A 85 11.01 -4.92 15.93
N LEU A 86 11.11 -5.21 17.24
CA LEU A 86 10.40 -4.40 18.23
C LEU A 86 11.09 -3.03 18.23
N PRO A 87 10.41 -1.95 17.82
CA PRO A 87 10.99 -0.64 18.04
C PRO A 87 11.06 -0.44 19.56
N SER A 88 12.27 -0.24 20.07
CA SER A 88 12.44 0.41 21.37
C SER A 88 12.03 1.86 21.20
N PHE A 89 10.74 2.12 21.01
CA PHE A 89 10.24 3.46 21.21
C PHE A 89 10.43 3.74 22.70
N PRO A 90 11.22 4.75 23.10
CA PRO A 90 11.03 5.31 24.42
C PRO A 90 9.57 5.76 24.43
N ILE A 91 8.72 5.00 25.10
CA ILE A 91 7.34 5.38 25.35
C ILE A 91 7.48 6.52 26.35
N TRP A 92 7.73 7.72 25.85
CA TRP A 92 7.73 8.91 26.70
C TRP A 92 6.32 8.96 27.28
N PRO A 93 6.16 9.03 28.61
CA PRO A 93 4.85 9.17 29.21
C PRO A 93 4.14 10.33 28.51
N LEU A 94 2.93 10.08 27.99
CA LEU A 94 2.15 11.05 27.22
C LEU A 94 2.08 12.42 27.90
N ASP A 95 2.12 12.45 29.23
CA ASP A 95 2.17 13.66 30.04
C ASP A 95 3.38 14.56 29.72
N ALA A 96 4.56 13.97 29.58
CA ALA A 96 5.78 14.73 29.37
C ALA A 96 5.99 15.09 27.88
N ALA A 97 5.27 14.44 26.96
CA ALA A 97 5.16 14.89 25.55
C ALA A 97 4.15 16.03 25.41
N ARG A 98 3.07 16.01 26.22
CA ARG A 98 2.04 17.05 26.30
C ARG A 98 2.58 18.35 26.91
N GLU A 99 3.50 18.27 27.89
CA GLU A 99 4.14 19.46 28.46
C GLU A 99 5.07 20.16 27.46
N ALA A 100 5.86 19.41 26.69
CA ALA A 100 6.83 19.99 25.74
C ALA A 100 6.23 20.71 24.53
N VAL A 101 4.95 20.50 24.23
CA VAL A 101 4.22 21.18 23.13
C VAL A 101 3.36 22.36 23.62
N HIS A 102 3.35 22.63 24.93
CA HIS A 102 2.61 23.71 25.56
C HIS A 102 3.51 24.80 26.19
N GLU A 103 4.81 24.80 25.89
CA GLU A 103 5.70 25.97 25.98
C GLU A 103 5.88 26.61 24.60
#